data_AF-A0A382XWB0-F1
#
_entry.id   AF-A0A382XWB0-F1
#
_cell.length_a   1.000
_cell.length_b   1.000
_cell.length_c   1.000
_cell.angle_alpha   90.00
_cell.angle_beta   90.00
_cell.angle_gamma   90.00
#
_symmetry.space_group_name_H-M   'P 1'
#
loop_
_entity.id
_entity.type
_entity.pdbx_description
1 polymer ?
#
loop_
_entity_poly.entity_id
_entity_poly.type
_entity_poly.pdbx_seq_one_letter_code
_entity_poly.pdbx_strand_id
1 'polypeptide(L)'
;MGSVNKLDPEEGLDLEADVDFDDDDLDKGDLDLDKGELDLDDGSSGSHILQSTSKRVRMIFSVMASPNRIDILRILNSKGPLTYSELKSLAGFKSKKESGKFAYHLRKLLRQSLVALNKSER
;
A
#
# COMPACT_ATOMS: atom_id res chain seq x y z
N MET A 1 19.51 30.02 -28.32
CA MET A 1 18.58 30.39 -27.23
C MET A 1 17.64 29.21 -27.03
N GLY A 2 17.67 28.61 -25.85
CA GLY A 2 17.09 27.29 -25.58
C GLY A 2 15.57 27.32 -25.47
N SER A 3 14.93 26.29 -26.04
CA SER A 3 13.51 26.01 -25.86
C SER A 3 13.23 25.66 -24.40
N VAL A 4 12.30 26.41 -23.80
CA VAL A 4 11.68 26.06 -22.53
C VAL A 4 10.64 24.97 -22.78
N ASN A 5 10.94 23.75 -22.33
CA ASN A 5 9.95 22.67 -22.31
C ASN A 5 8.97 22.95 -21.16
N LYS A 6 7.74 23.31 -21.49
CA LYS A 6 6.60 23.25 -20.56
C LYS A 6 6.29 21.78 -20.30
N LEU A 7 6.33 21.37 -19.04
CA LEU A 7 5.79 20.10 -18.57
C LEU A 7 4.32 20.33 -18.22
N ASP A 8 3.42 19.63 -18.90
CA ASP A 8 1.99 19.65 -18.63
C ASP A 8 1.67 18.91 -17.31
N PRO A 9 0.80 19.45 -16.43
CA PRO A 9 0.44 18.81 -15.16
C PRO A 9 -0.80 17.88 -15.25
N GLU A 10 -1.24 17.53 -16.46
CA GLU A 10 -2.48 16.78 -16.69
C GLU A 10 -2.21 15.28 -16.94
N GLU A 11 -1.63 14.57 -15.99
CA GLU A 11 -1.80 13.10 -15.92
C GLU A 11 -2.80 12.78 -14.80
N GLY A 12 -4.07 12.89 -15.16
CA GLY A 12 -5.16 12.25 -14.42
C GLY A 12 -4.85 10.76 -14.29
N LEU A 13 -4.67 10.32 -13.04
CA LEU A 13 -4.39 8.92 -12.71
C LEU A 13 -5.64 8.09 -13.01
N ASP A 14 -5.72 7.54 -14.21
CA ASP A 14 -6.69 6.51 -14.55
C ASP A 14 -6.22 5.19 -13.90
N LEU A 15 -6.72 4.93 -12.70
CA LEU A 15 -6.27 3.83 -11.83
C LEU A 15 -6.98 2.49 -12.11
N GLU A 16 -7.82 2.44 -13.15
CA GLU A 16 -8.57 1.27 -13.60
C GLU A 16 -7.86 0.65 -14.82
N ALA A 17 -6.58 0.29 -14.66
CA ALA A 17 -5.95 -0.62 -15.60
C ALA A 17 -6.14 -2.03 -15.04
N ASP A 18 -6.93 -2.85 -15.74
CA ASP A 18 -6.92 -4.31 -15.59
C ASP A 18 -5.51 -4.80 -15.97
N VAL A 19 -4.60 -4.80 -15.00
CA VAL A 19 -3.23 -5.27 -15.18
C VAL A 19 -3.23 -6.77 -14.87
N ASP A 20 -3.00 -7.58 -15.90
CA ASP A 20 -2.62 -8.98 -15.73
C ASP A 20 -1.32 -9.03 -14.91
N PHE A 21 -1.45 -9.26 -13.61
CA PHE A 21 -0.31 -9.49 -12.73
C PHE A 21 0.18 -10.92 -12.96
N ASP A 22 1.45 -11.09 -13.30
CA ASP A 22 2.11 -12.39 -13.20
C ASP A 22 1.99 -12.86 -11.73
N ASP A 23 1.16 -13.88 -11.50
CA ASP A 23 0.76 -14.42 -10.19
C ASP A 23 1.96 -14.91 -9.35
N ASP A 24 3.09 -15.19 -10.01
CA ASP A 24 4.32 -15.65 -9.37
C ASP A 24 5.02 -14.58 -8.54
N ASP A 25 4.66 -13.31 -8.69
CA ASP A 25 5.36 -12.16 -8.12
C ASP A 25 4.52 -11.39 -7.08
N LEU A 26 3.29 -11.86 -6.84
CA LEU A 26 2.46 -11.46 -5.71
C LEU A 26 3.02 -12.10 -4.44
N ASP A 27 3.22 -11.28 -3.42
CA ASP A 27 3.76 -11.73 -2.14
C ASP A 27 2.83 -12.81 -1.56
N LYS A 28 3.23 -14.09 -1.68
CA LYS A 28 2.42 -15.26 -1.31
C LYS A 28 2.00 -15.28 0.17
N GLY A 29 2.53 -14.36 0.99
CA GLY A 29 2.10 -14.10 2.36
C GLY A 29 0.85 -13.20 2.49
N ASP A 30 0.38 -12.59 1.40
CA ASP A 30 -0.84 -11.79 1.41
C ASP A 30 -2.07 -12.69 1.22
N LEU A 31 -2.38 -13.47 2.26
CA LEU A 31 -3.72 -14.00 2.40
C LEU A 31 -4.65 -12.79 2.49
N ASP A 32 -5.29 -12.45 1.38
CA ASP A 32 -6.33 -11.44 1.31
C ASP A 32 -7.55 -11.92 2.11
N LEU A 33 -7.43 -11.82 3.44
CA LEU A 33 -8.45 -12.13 4.46
C LEU A 33 -9.67 -11.20 4.37
N ASP A 34 -9.72 -10.37 3.33
CA ASP A 34 -10.73 -9.34 3.07
C ASP A 34 -11.90 -9.86 2.24
N LYS A 35 -11.85 -11.09 1.69
CA LYS A 35 -12.94 -11.66 0.86
C LYS A 35 -13.86 -12.68 1.53
N GLY A 36 -13.70 -12.97 2.82
CA GLY A 36 -14.61 -13.86 3.53
C GLY A 36 -14.69 -13.52 5.01
N GLU A 37 -15.81 -12.93 5.41
CA GLU A 37 -16.22 -12.87 6.81
C GLU A 37 -16.10 -14.25 7.46
N LEU A 38 -15.08 -14.43 8.30
CA LEU A 38 -15.14 -15.41 9.38
C LEU A 38 -15.90 -14.75 10.52
N ASP A 39 -17.22 -14.59 10.34
CA ASP A 39 -18.14 -14.25 11.41
C ASP A 39 -18.26 -15.45 12.33
N LEU A 40 -17.28 -15.58 13.23
CA LEU A 40 -17.44 -16.38 14.43
C LEU A 40 -18.31 -15.55 15.39
N ASP A 41 -19.62 -15.65 15.21
CA ASP A 41 -20.63 -15.10 16.12
C ASP A 41 -20.59 -15.87 17.44
N ASP A 42 -19.87 -15.34 18.42
CA ASP A 42 -19.95 -15.74 19.83
C ASP A 42 -20.62 -14.60 20.61
N GLY A 43 -21.90 -14.77 20.90
CA GLY A 43 -22.85 -13.77 21.39
C GLY A 43 -22.61 -13.19 22.80
N SER A 44 -21.39 -12.74 23.11
CA SER A 44 -21.07 -12.03 24.34
C SER A 44 -20.59 -10.60 24.04
N SER A 45 -21.41 -9.60 24.39
CA SER A 45 -21.16 -8.17 24.10
C SER A 45 -19.83 -7.59 24.65
N GLY A 46 -19.18 -8.26 25.60
CA GLY A 46 -17.82 -7.90 26.05
C GLY A 46 -16.69 -8.42 25.15
N SER A 47 -16.95 -9.45 24.35
CA SER A 47 -16.00 -10.10 23.43
C SER A 47 -15.75 -9.27 22.16
N HIS A 48 -16.73 -8.48 21.73
CA HIS A 48 -16.72 -7.77 20.45
C HIS A 48 -15.58 -6.74 20.32
N ILE A 49 -15.21 -6.07 21.42
CA ILE A 49 -14.07 -5.14 21.43
C ILE A 49 -12.75 -5.91 21.27
N LEU A 50 -12.55 -6.99 22.03
CA LEU A 50 -11.34 -7.81 21.98
C LEU A 50 -11.18 -8.51 20.61
N GLN A 51 -12.30 -8.91 20.00
CA GLN A 51 -12.33 -9.47 18.65
C GLN A 51 -11.96 -8.40 17.61
N SER A 52 -12.48 -7.18 17.73
CA SER A 52 -12.14 -6.07 16.82
C SER A 52 -10.64 -5.70 16.91
N THR A 53 -10.07 -5.65 18.12
CA THR A 53 -8.63 -5.40 18.31
C THR A 53 -7.79 -6.56 17.78
N SER A 54 -8.20 -7.81 18.02
CA SER A 54 -7.50 -9.00 17.51
C SER A 54 -7.55 -9.08 15.99
N LYS A 55 -8.67 -8.70 15.37
CA LYS A 55 -8.83 -8.58 13.91
C LYS A 55 -7.87 -7.52 13.37
N ARG A 56 -7.83 -6.33 13.97
CA ARG A 56 -6.91 -5.25 13.58
C ARG A 56 -5.45 -5.68 13.70
N VAL A 57 -5.08 -6.31 14.80
CA VAL A 57 -3.71 -6.81 15.03
C VAL A 57 -3.34 -7.85 13.96
N ARG A 58 -4.24 -8.78 13.63
CA ARG A 58 -4.02 -9.76 12.56
C ARG A 58 -3.83 -9.11 11.19
N MET A 59 -4.63 -8.09 10.85
CA MET A 59 -4.48 -7.34 9.60
C MET A 59 -3.14 -6.60 9.54
N ILE A 60 -2.70 -5.99 10.65
CA ILE A 60 -1.40 -5.31 10.72
C ILE A 60 -0.25 -6.31 10.53
N PHE A 61 -0.26 -7.44 11.24
CA PHE A 61 0.79 -8.45 11.11
C PHE A 61 0.84 -9.06 9.71
N SER A 62 -0.32 -9.28 9.07
CA SER A 62 -0.38 -9.73 7.67
C SER A 62 0.30 -8.72 6.74
N VAL A 63 0.03 -7.43 6.90
CA VAL A 63 0.70 -6.39 6.11
C VAL A 63 2.21 -6.36 6.36
N MET A 64 2.61 -6.42 7.63
CA MET A 64 4.02 -6.41 8.05
C MET A 64 4.80 -7.68 7.66
N ALA A 65 4.12 -8.77 7.33
CA ALA A 65 4.78 -9.99 6.85
C ALA A 65 5.43 -9.81 5.46
N SER A 66 5.06 -8.75 4.73
CA SER A 66 5.64 -8.46 3.42
C SER A 66 6.95 -7.69 3.52
N PRO A 67 8.06 -8.21 2.95
CA PRO A 67 9.34 -7.51 2.96
C PRO A 67 9.27 -6.16 2.23
N ASN A 68 8.57 -6.08 1.09
CA ASN A 68 8.42 -4.84 0.32
C ASN A 68 7.65 -3.76 1.12
N ARG A 69 6.60 -4.15 1.85
CA ARG A 69 5.81 -3.20 2.65
C ARG A 69 6.59 -2.72 3.87
N ILE A 70 7.36 -3.61 4.51
CA ILE A 70 8.30 -3.23 5.58
C ILE A 70 9.37 -2.28 5.09
N ASP A 71 9.94 -2.52 3.90
CA ASP A 71 10.94 -1.64 3.32
C ASP A 71 10.40 -0.25 3.03
N ILE A 72 9.18 -0.15 2.49
CA ILE A 72 8.49 1.13 2.30
C ILE A 72 8.30 1.86 3.65
N LEU A 73 7.79 1.18 4.67
CA LEU A 73 7.59 1.76 6.00
C LEU A 73 8.92 2.23 6.63
N ARG A 74 9.99 1.44 6.47
CA ARG A 74 11.33 1.77 6.96
C ARG A 74 11.91 3.00 6.26
N ILE A 75 11.72 3.13 4.95
CA ILE A 75 12.17 4.30 4.19
C ILE A 75 11.44 5.55 4.67
N LEU A 76 10.11 5.50 4.82
CA LEU A 76 9.32 6.63 5.32
C LEU A 76 9.69 7.02 6.75
N ASN A 77 9.90 6.04 7.63
CA ASN A 77 10.31 6.31 9.01
C ASN A 77 11.72 6.93 9.11
N SER A 78 12.61 6.63 8.18
CA SER A 78 13.99 7.16 8.17
C SER A 78 14.15 8.48 7.42
N LYS A 79 13.39 8.70 6.34
CA LYS A 79 13.54 9.88 5.48
C LYS A 79 12.43 10.93 5.65
N GLY A 80 11.36 10.60 6.34
CA GLY A 80 10.18 11.44 6.43
C GLY A 80 9.26 11.34 5.21
N PRO A 81 8.39 12.34 5.00
CA PRO A 81 7.50 12.39 3.83
C PRO A 81 8.28 12.35 2.52
N LEU A 82 7.82 11.54 1.58
CA LEU A 82 8.43 11.39 0.26
C LEU A 82 7.35 11.48 -0.81
N THR A 83 7.73 12.01 -1.97
CA THR A 83 6.86 11.91 -3.15
C THR A 83 6.74 10.46 -3.60
N TYR A 84 5.70 10.17 -4.35
CA TYR A 84 5.45 8.84 -4.91
C TYR A 84 6.68 8.31 -5.67
N SER A 85 7.26 9.12 -6.55
CA SER A 85 8.39 8.74 -7.40
C SER A 85 9.68 8.49 -6.62
N GLU A 86 9.94 9.29 -5.58
CA GLU A 86 11.10 9.09 -4.70
C GLU A 86 10.97 7.81 -3.91
N LEU A 87 9.80 7.59 -3.28
CA LEU A 87 9.55 6.41 -2.48
C LEU A 87 9.63 5.14 -3.34
N LYS A 88 9.02 5.16 -4.54
CA LYS A 88 9.09 4.08 -5.52
C LYS A 88 10.54 3.70 -5.84
N SER A 89 11.35 4.70 -6.19
CA SER A 89 12.74 4.48 -6.61
C SER A 89 13.61 3.96 -5.46
N LEU A 90 13.41 4.49 -4.24
CA LEU A 90 14.15 4.08 -3.05
C LEU A 90 13.77 2.68 -2.57
N ALA A 91 12.51 2.28 -2.75
CA ALA A 91 12.03 0.94 -2.45
C ALA A 91 12.46 -0.11 -3.50
N GLY A 92 13.24 0.28 -4.50
CA GLY A 92 13.81 -0.64 -5.50
C GLY A 92 12.98 -0.84 -6.76
N PHE A 93 11.79 -0.25 -6.86
CA PHE A 93 10.92 -0.35 -8.04
C PHE A 93 11.35 0.66 -9.11
N LYS A 94 12.38 0.33 -9.89
CA LYS A 94 13.02 1.30 -10.79
C LYS A 94 12.32 1.39 -12.16
N SER A 95 11.76 0.29 -12.65
CA SER A 95 11.20 0.25 -14.01
C SER A 95 9.77 0.80 -14.07
N LYS A 96 9.32 1.16 -15.29
CA LYS A 96 7.93 1.56 -15.52
C LYS A 96 6.95 0.40 -15.27
N LYS A 97 7.34 -0.83 -15.62
CA LYS A 97 6.53 -2.05 -15.45
C LYS A 97 6.21 -2.35 -13.99
N GLU A 98 7.15 -2.05 -13.10
CA GLU A 98 7.03 -2.25 -11.66
C GLU A 98 6.14 -1.23 -10.94
N SER A 99 5.65 -0.19 -11.64
CA SER A 99 4.81 0.85 -11.02
C SER A 99 3.50 0.32 -10.47
N GLY A 100 2.88 -0.64 -11.15
CA GLY A 100 1.65 -1.29 -10.68
C GLY A 100 1.89 -2.07 -9.38
N LYS A 101 2.96 -2.86 -9.34
CA LYS A 101 3.39 -3.62 -8.15
C LYS A 101 3.70 -2.72 -6.95
N PHE A 102 4.42 -1.63 -7.17
CA PHE A 102 4.68 -0.65 -6.12
C PHE A 102 3.38 -0.01 -5.60
N ALA A 103 2.51 0.43 -6.50
CA ALA A 103 1.24 1.05 -6.15
C ALA A 103 0.33 0.08 -5.36
N TYR A 104 0.37 -1.22 -5.67
CA TYR A 104 -0.32 -2.26 -4.91
C TYR A 104 0.15 -2.28 -3.44
N HIS A 105 1.46 -2.38 -3.20
CA HIS A 105 2.01 -2.38 -1.84
C HIS A 105 1.64 -1.10 -1.08
N LEU A 106 1.72 0.06 -1.75
CA LEU A 106 1.36 1.34 -1.13
C LEU A 106 -0.13 1.43 -0.79
N ARG A 107 -1.02 0.92 -1.66
CA ARG A 107 -2.46 0.86 -1.38
C ARG A 107 -2.78 -0.02 -0.17
N LYS A 108 -2.13 -1.18 -0.03
CA LYS A 108 -2.31 -2.07 1.14
C LYS A 108 -1.93 -1.34 2.44
N LEU A 109 -0.85 -0.58 2.43
CA LEU A 109 -0.43 0.24 3.58
C LEU A 109 -1.43 1.35 3.90
N LEU A 110 -1.94 2.06 2.88
CA LEU A 110 -2.96 3.11 3.03
C LEU A 110 -4.27 2.57 3.60
N ARG A 111 -4.75 1.43 3.07
CA ARG A 111 -6.00 0.80 3.53
C ARG A 111 -5.96 0.45 5.02
N GLN A 112 -4.81 -0.01 5.50
CA GLN A 112 -4.62 -0.33 6.92
C GLN A 112 -4.20 0.87 7.77
N SER A 113 -4.24 2.09 7.21
CA SER A 113 -3.86 3.34 7.90
C SER A 113 -2.44 3.30 8.49
N LEU A 114 -1.53 2.57 7.84
CA LEU A 114 -0.12 2.50 8.24
C LEU A 114 0.71 3.63 7.61
N VAL A 115 0.19 4.22 6.53
CA VAL A 115 0.71 5.44 5.89
C VAL A 115 -0.46 6.35 5.54
N ALA A 116 -0.19 7.63 5.30
CA ALA A 116 -1.21 8.61 4.92
C ALA A 116 -0.71 9.49 3.77
N LEU A 117 -1.66 10.00 2.98
CA LEU A 117 -1.36 11.01 1.96
C LEU A 117 -1.24 12.39 2.62
N ASN A 118 -0.15 13.07 2.34
CA ASN A 118 0.02 14.46 2.75
C ASN A 118 -0.81 15.37 1.83
N LYS A 119 -1.93 15.89 2.32
CA LYS A 119 -2.86 16.72 1.53
C LYS A 119 -2.50 18.21 1.54
N SER A 120 -1.58 18.64 2.40
CA SER A 120 -1.23 20.07 2.55
C SER A 120 -0.21 20.57 1.53
N GLU A 121 0.40 19.69 0.74
CA GLU A 121 1.44 20.03 -0.25
C GLU A 121 0.96 19.90 -1.70
N ARG A 122 -0.36 19.98 -1.93
CA ARG A 122 -0.94 20.00 -3.29
C ARG A 122 -0.87 21.39 -3.92
#